data_AF-A0A919G7D2-F1
#
_entry.id   AF-A0A919G7D2-F1
#
_cell.length_a   1.000
_cell.length_b   1.000
_cell.length_c   1.000
_cell.angle_alpha   90.00
_cell.angle_beta   90.00
_cell.angle_gamma   90.00
#
_symmetry.space_group_name_H-M   'P 1'
#
loop_
_entity.id
_entity.type
_entity.pdbx_description
1 polymer ?
#
loop_
_entity_poly.entity_id
_entity_poly.type
_entity_poly.pdbx_seq_one_letter_code
_entity_poly.pdbx_strand_id
1 'polypeptide(L)'
;MRIRIRRRRKEARPYICAIPGRPPRPGKGTYPDGDYYLHVTDDLRLGTFGHPWEQTLTIWGPTLLAAVAPELTELLGNPIRQR
;
A
#
# COMPACT_ATOMS: atom_id res chain seq x y z
N MET A 1 -1.80 -17.44 -3.04
CA MET A 1 -1.96 -16.94 -1.66
C MET A 1 -1.79 -15.42 -1.65
N ARG A 2 -2.69 -14.71 -0.99
CA ARG A 2 -2.77 -13.25 -0.85
C ARG A 2 -3.37 -12.85 0.50
N ILE A 3 -2.93 -11.72 1.04
CA ILE A 3 -3.51 -11.11 2.24
C ILE A 3 -3.95 -9.68 1.96
N ARG A 4 -5.01 -9.23 2.64
CA ARG A 4 -5.48 -7.84 2.63
C ARG A 4 -5.56 -7.31 4.06
N ILE A 5 -4.87 -6.20 4.32
CA ILE A 5 -4.77 -5.58 5.63
C ILE A 5 -5.39 -4.17 5.60
N ARG A 6 -6.07 -3.77 6.69
CA ARG A 6 -6.55 -2.39 6.88
C ARG A 6 -5.34 -1.54 7.28
N ARG A 7 -5.25 -0.34 6.73
CA ARG A 7 -4.19 0.60 7.09
C ARG A 7 -4.65 1.55 8.18
N ARG A 8 -3.76 1.87 9.12
CA ARG A 8 -4.02 2.91 10.11
C ARG A 8 -4.01 4.29 9.44
N ARG A 9 -5.06 5.07 9.71
CA ARG A 9 -5.18 6.45 9.24
C ARG A 9 -4.09 7.29 9.91
N LYS A 10 -3.18 7.89 9.15
CA LYS A 10 -2.49 9.10 9.61
C LYS A 10 -3.42 10.29 9.36
N GLU A 11 -3.43 11.22 10.30
CA GLU A 11 -4.18 12.48 10.21
C GLU A 11 -3.89 13.14 8.85
N ALA A 12 -4.94 13.39 8.07
CA ALA A 12 -4.83 13.93 6.72
C ALA A 12 -4.37 15.38 6.81
N ARG A 13 -3.23 15.71 6.20
CA ARG A 13 -2.88 17.10 5.96
C ARG A 13 -3.55 17.54 4.67
N PRO A 14 -4.13 18.76 4.61
CA PRO A 14 -4.79 19.24 3.40
C PRO A 14 -3.79 19.25 2.24
N TYR A 15 -4.27 18.79 1.08
CA TYR A 15 -3.51 18.64 -0.14
C TYR A 15 -2.96 20.01 -0.58
N ILE A 16 -1.67 20.25 -0.37
CA ILE A 16 -0.98 21.41 -0.95
C ILE A 16 -0.51 20.98 -2.34
N CYS A 17 -1.44 20.94 -3.30
CA CYS A 17 -1.11 20.77 -4.71
C CYS A 17 -1.22 22.15 -5.37
N ALA A 18 -0.08 22.87 -5.48
CA ALA A 18 0.26 23.78 -6.58
C ALA A 18 1.43 24.69 -6.15
N ILE A 19 2.67 24.22 -6.29
CA ILE A 19 3.78 25.14 -6.57
C ILE A 19 3.96 25.12 -8.09
N PRO A 20 3.72 26.24 -8.80
CA PRO A 20 3.92 26.30 -10.25
C PRO A 20 5.34 25.86 -10.63
N GLY A 21 5.47 24.90 -11.55
CA GLY A 21 6.74 24.49 -12.14
C GLY A 21 7.53 23.38 -11.42
N ARG A 22 7.03 22.78 -10.33
CA ARG A 22 7.67 21.62 -9.70
C ARG A 22 6.93 20.32 -10.01
N PRO A 23 7.55 19.29 -10.61
CA PRO A 23 6.95 17.96 -10.64
C PRO A 23 6.83 17.43 -9.20
N PRO A 24 5.67 16.89 -8.78
CA PRO A 24 5.55 16.21 -7.48
C PRO A 24 6.60 15.09 -7.38
N ARG A 25 7.40 15.05 -6.32
CA ARG A 25 8.39 13.96 -6.13
C ARG A 25 7.77 12.77 -5.38
N PRO A 26 8.04 11.53 -5.81
CA PRO A 26 7.59 10.33 -5.13
C PRO A 26 8.41 10.12 -3.85
N GLY A 27 7.75 9.74 -2.74
CA GLY A 27 8.45 9.14 -1.59
C GLY A 27 8.45 9.89 -0.26
N LYS A 28 7.29 10.29 0.27
CA LYS A 28 7.17 10.37 1.74
C LYS A 28 5.88 9.77 2.26
N GLY A 29 5.97 8.47 2.59
CA GLY A 29 4.89 7.67 3.17
C GLY A 29 3.94 7.11 2.12
N THR A 30 4.45 6.34 1.14
CA THR A 30 3.64 5.88 0.00
C THR A 30 2.48 5.01 0.45
N TYR A 31 1.36 5.71 0.59
CA TYR A 31 0.02 5.27 0.74
C TYR A 31 -0.70 5.91 -0.46
N PRO A 32 -1.68 5.26 -1.10
CA PRO A 32 -2.62 5.99 -1.93
C PRO A 32 -3.27 7.11 -1.12
N ASP A 33 -2.75 8.31 -1.31
CA ASP A 33 -3.25 9.62 -0.88
C ASP A 33 -3.42 10.43 -2.18
N GLY A 34 -4.45 10.05 -2.95
CA GLY A 34 -4.72 10.58 -4.28
C GLY A 34 -5.07 9.49 -5.29
N ASP A 35 -4.19 8.50 -5.51
CA ASP A 35 -4.28 7.54 -6.63
C ASP A 35 -3.96 6.08 -6.23
N TYR A 36 -4.34 5.10 -7.07
CA TYR A 36 -3.99 3.69 -6.88
C TYR A 36 -2.49 3.43 -7.03
N TYR A 37 -1.92 2.63 -6.13
CA TYR A 37 -0.55 2.11 -6.27
C TYR A 37 -0.58 0.62 -6.57
N LEU A 38 0.08 0.22 -7.65
CA LEU A 38 0.26 -1.16 -8.06
C LEU A 38 1.75 -1.41 -8.34
N HIS A 39 2.36 -2.28 -7.54
CA HIS A 39 3.71 -2.77 -7.79
C HIS A 39 3.63 -4.27 -8.05
N VAL A 40 4.14 -4.73 -9.18
CA VAL A 40 4.02 -6.12 -9.61
C VAL A 40 5.26 -6.52 -10.41
N THR A 41 5.66 -7.78 -10.33
CA THR A 41 6.68 -8.34 -11.22
C THR A 41 6.13 -8.52 -12.64
N ASP A 42 7.01 -8.56 -13.63
CA ASP A 42 6.61 -8.75 -15.04
C ASP A 42 5.79 -10.04 -15.27
N ASP A 43 6.07 -11.08 -14.49
CA ASP A 43 5.38 -12.36 -14.52
C ASP A 43 4.09 -12.41 -13.67
N LEU A 44 3.74 -11.29 -13.03
CA LEU A 44 2.56 -11.10 -12.18
C LEU A 44 2.46 -12.01 -10.94
N ARG A 45 3.52 -12.76 -10.61
CA ARG A 45 3.50 -13.75 -9.52
C ARG A 45 3.49 -13.12 -8.14
N LEU A 46 4.07 -11.94 -7.98
CA LEU A 46 4.15 -11.23 -6.71
C LEU A 46 3.89 -9.74 -6.88
N GLY A 47 3.29 -9.14 -5.85
CA GLY A 47 3.00 -7.71 -5.91
C GLY A 47 2.20 -7.17 -4.75
N THR A 48 1.94 -5.87 -4.83
CA THR A 48 1.19 -5.07 -3.86
C THR A 48 0.19 -4.17 -4.56
N PHE A 49 -0.98 -4.03 -3.96
CA PHE A 49 -2.04 -3.14 -4.44
C PHE A 49 -2.58 -2.30 -3.28
N GLY A 50 -2.43 -0.98 -3.37
CA GLY A 50 -2.95 -0.03 -2.41
C GLY A 50 -4.25 0.60 -2.89
N HIS A 51 -5.32 0.48 -2.09
CA HIS A 51 -6.59 1.17 -2.35
C HIS A 51 -6.71 2.45 -1.48
N PRO A 52 -6.78 3.66 -2.07
CA PRO A 52 -6.85 4.93 -1.34
C PRO A 52 -8.09 5.01 -0.45
N TRP A 53 -9.26 4.90 -1.06
CA TRP A 53 -10.51 5.17 -0.36
C TRP A 53 -10.86 4.09 0.68
N GLU A 54 -10.59 2.83 0.37
CA GLU A 54 -10.75 1.73 1.33
C GLU A 54 -9.62 1.66 2.36
N GLN A 55 -8.52 2.41 2.21
CA GLN A 55 -7.37 2.35 3.12
C GLN A 55 -6.89 0.91 3.36
N THR A 56 -6.71 0.15 2.28
CA THR A 56 -6.24 -1.24 2.36
C THR A 56 -5.00 -1.46 1.53
N LEU A 57 -4.18 -2.40 1.99
CA LEU A 57 -3.04 -2.95 1.25
C LEU A 57 -3.30 -4.43 0.98
N THR A 58 -3.27 -4.81 -0.28
CA THR A 58 -3.31 -6.21 -0.73
C THR A 58 -1.92 -6.63 -1.14
N ILE A 59 -1.44 -7.77 -0.63
CA ILE A 59 -0.15 -8.36 -0.98
C ILE A 59 -0.39 -9.78 -1.48
N TRP A 60 0.30 -10.21 -2.54
CA TRP A 60 0.24 -11.59 -3.05
C TRP A 60 1.61 -12.10 -3.46
N GLY A 61 1.67 -13.42 -3.64
CA GLY A 61 2.91 -14.13 -3.95
C GLY A 61 3.44 -14.82 -2.68
N PRO A 62 3.61 -16.15 -2.68
CA PRO A 62 4.04 -16.90 -1.49
C PRO A 62 5.35 -16.39 -0.89
N THR A 63 6.35 -16.14 -1.74
CA THR A 63 7.67 -15.66 -1.32
C THR A 63 7.60 -14.27 -0.67
N LEU A 64 6.84 -13.35 -1.27
CA LEU A 64 6.66 -12.00 -0.72
C LEU A 64 5.92 -12.05 0.61
N LEU A 65 4.83 -12.83 0.68
CA LEU A 65 4.06 -12.99 1.91
C LEU A 65 4.89 -13.58 3.05
N ALA A 66 5.70 -14.60 2.78
CA ALA A 66 6.58 -15.18 3.78
C ALA A 66 7.56 -14.16 4.36
N ALA A 67 8.04 -13.22 3.52
CA ALA A 67 8.97 -12.19 3.93
C ALA A 67 8.32 -11.07 4.77
N VAL A 68 7.11 -10.60 4.39
CA VAL A 68 6.56 -9.36 4.96
C VAL A 68 5.35 -9.55 5.89
N ALA A 69 4.68 -10.71 5.89
CA ALA A 69 3.45 -10.89 6.65
C ALA A 69 3.59 -10.67 8.17
N PRO A 70 4.67 -11.14 8.84
CA PRO A 70 4.86 -10.90 10.28
C PRO A 70 4.96 -9.40 10.60
N GLU A 71 5.85 -8.69 9.90
CA GLU A 71 6.09 -7.26 10.10
C GLU A 71 4.84 -6.42 9.80
N LEU A 72 4.11 -6.74 8.72
CA LEU A 72 2.87 -6.05 8.40
C LEU A 72 1.76 -6.31 9.43
N THR A 73 1.72 -7.51 10.00
CA THR A 73 0.74 -7.84 11.05
C THR A 73 1.07 -7.08 12.33
N GLU A 74 2.35 -6.94 12.67
CA GLU A 74 2.80 -6.12 13.79
C GLU A 74 2.47 -4.63 13.58
N LEU A 75 2.77 -4.09 12.40
CA LEU A 75 2.60 -2.66 12.10
C LEU A 75 1.16 -2.22 11.88
N LEU A 76 0.37 -3.04 11.18
CA LEU A 76 -0.96 -2.68 10.68
C LEU A 76 -2.09 -3.50 11.33
N GLY A 77 -1.75 -4.54 12.09
CA GLY A 77 -2.70 -5.45 12.71
C GLY A 77 -3.09 -6.62 11.82
N ASN A 78 -4.07 -7.40 12.29
CA ASN A 78 -4.48 -8.63 11.62
C ASN A 78 -5.06 -8.39 10.21
N PRO A 79 -4.75 -9.25 9.23
CA PRO A 79 -5.39 -9.20 7.92
C PRO A 79 -6.91 -9.35 7.98
N ILE A 80 -7.62 -8.50 7.23
CA ILE A 80 -9.07 -8.55 7.06
C ILE A 80 -9.45 -9.76 6.19
N ARG A 81 -8.57 -10.17 5.28
CA ARG A 81 -8.79 -11.30 4.37
C ARG A 81 -7.48 -12.01 4.07
N GLN A 82 -7.52 -13.34 4.08
CA GLN A 82 -6.43 -14.20 3.64
C GLN A 82 -7.03 -15.31 2.74
N ARG A 83 -6.51 -15.50 1.53
CA ARG A 83 -6.95 -16.53 0.56
C ARG A 83 -5.81 -16.98 -0.34
#